data_AF-A0A834E4Y2-F1
#
_entry.id   AF-A0A834E4Y2-F1
#
_cell.length_a   1.000
_cell.length_b   1.000
_cell.length_c   1.000
_cell.angle_alpha   90.00
_cell.angle_beta   90.00
_cell.angle_gamma   90.00
#
_symmetry.space_group_name_H-M   'P 1'
#
loop_
_entity.id
_entity.type
_entity.pdbx_description
1 polymer ?
#
loop_
_entity_poly.entity_id
_entity_poly.type
_entity_poly.pdbx_seq_one_letter_code
_entity_poly.pdbx_strand_id
1 'polypeptide(L)'
;MQQIKFAVFAFQAIDMWSAGVIFLSLLSGRYPFYKASDDLTALAQIMTIRGSRETIQAAKTFGKSILCSKEVPAQDLRKLCEKLRGIETNAPKLTGDTQGSAHDPTVSEKTDHKASHLKQAPQAPHSGNSVCKAHRNGCGGCFDANTTNLEGWDKVPDEAYDLLDKLLDLNPASRITAEEALLHPFFKDTSL
;
A
#
# COMPACT_ATOMS: atom_id res chain seq x y z
N MET A 1 40.63 7.10 5.46
CA MET A 1 40.05 5.74 5.38
C MET A 1 38.73 5.58 6.12
N GLN A 2 38.52 6.18 7.30
CA GLN A 2 37.28 5.98 8.09
C GLN A 2 35.99 6.47 7.39
N GLN A 3 36.03 7.65 6.74
CA GLN A 3 34.84 8.25 6.12
C GLN A 3 34.31 7.47 4.90
N ILE A 4 35.20 6.84 4.13
CA ILE A 4 34.82 6.03 2.96
C ILE A 4 34.09 4.76 3.41
N LYS A 5 34.58 4.12 4.48
CA LYS A 5 33.93 2.92 5.06
C LYS A 5 32.53 3.24 5.59
N PHE A 6 32.35 4.39 6.24
CA PHE A 6 31.03 4.82 6.73
C PHE A 6 30.05 5.10 5.59
N ALA A 7 30.49 5.77 4.51
CA ALA A 7 29.66 6.04 3.36
C ALA A 7 29.21 4.75 2.65
N VAL A 8 30.15 3.83 2.38
CA VAL A 8 29.84 2.54 1.73
C VAL A 8 28.84 1.73 2.56
N PHE A 9 29.03 1.69 3.88
CA PHE A 9 28.10 1.00 4.78
C PHE A 9 26.70 1.62 4.76
N ALA A 10 26.59 2.95 4.73
CA ALA A 10 25.31 3.64 4.64
C ALA A 10 24.57 3.33 3.32
N PHE A 11 25.28 3.31 2.18
CA PHE A 11 24.67 2.95 0.89
C PHE A 11 24.18 1.50 0.87
N GLN A 12 25.00 0.56 1.37
CA GLN A 12 24.59 -0.84 1.44
C GLN A 12 23.34 -1.02 2.33
N ALA A 13 23.28 -0.33 3.46
CA ALA A 13 22.09 -0.36 4.32
C ALA A 13 20.86 0.23 3.60
N ILE A 14 21.01 1.30 2.81
CA ILE A 14 19.91 1.89 2.03
C ILE A 14 19.38 0.89 0.98
N ASP A 15 20.26 0.14 0.33
CA ASP A 15 19.85 -0.90 -0.62
C ASP A 15 19.03 -2.00 0.08
N MET A 16 19.45 -2.43 1.28
CA MET A 16 18.72 -3.42 2.08
C MET A 16 17.33 -2.92 2.53
N TRP A 17 17.19 -1.63 2.81
CA TRP A 17 15.87 -1.02 3.06
C TRP A 17 14.99 -1.08 1.82
N SER A 18 15.54 -0.74 0.66
CA SER A 18 14.82 -0.80 -0.61
C SER A 18 14.35 -2.22 -0.93
N ALA A 19 15.19 -3.22 -0.67
CA ALA A 19 14.80 -4.63 -0.74
C ALA A 19 13.65 -4.98 0.22
N GLY A 20 13.66 -4.44 1.44
CA GLY A 20 12.56 -4.54 2.40
C GLY A 20 11.25 -3.93 1.89
N VAL A 21 11.29 -2.78 1.21
CA VAL A 21 10.11 -2.15 0.61
C VAL A 21 9.55 -3.00 -0.55
N ILE A 22 10.42 -3.57 -1.38
CA ILE A 22 10.02 -4.51 -2.44
C ILE A 22 9.35 -5.73 -1.79
N PHE A 23 9.96 -6.31 -0.76
CA PHE A 23 9.41 -7.47 -0.07
C PHE A 23 8.08 -7.15 0.63
N LEU A 24 7.93 -5.97 1.22
CA LEU A 24 6.67 -5.46 1.76
C LEU A 24 5.59 -5.38 0.68
N SER A 25 5.92 -4.92 -0.52
CA SER A 25 4.99 -4.91 -1.66
C SER A 25 4.56 -6.33 -2.05
N LEU A 26 5.48 -7.30 -2.07
CA LEU A 26 5.17 -8.71 -2.35
C LEU A 26 4.27 -9.32 -1.26
N LEU A 27 4.58 -9.06 0.02
CA LEU A 27 3.84 -9.57 1.17
C LEU A 27 2.48 -8.88 1.40
N SER A 28 2.28 -7.67 0.90
CA SER A 28 1.00 -6.96 1.00
C SER A 28 0.14 -7.07 -0.27
N GLY A 29 0.73 -7.47 -1.41
CA GLY A 29 0.06 -7.43 -2.71
C GLY A 29 -0.25 -6.02 -3.21
N ARG A 30 0.41 -4.99 -2.66
CA ARG A 30 0.20 -3.56 -3.01
C ARG A 30 1.47 -2.97 -3.60
N TYR A 31 1.33 -2.38 -4.79
CA TYR A 31 2.41 -1.63 -5.43
C TYR A 31 1.85 -0.40 -6.18
N PRO A 32 2.50 0.78 -6.09
CA PRO A 32 3.56 1.13 -5.16
C PRO A 32 3.04 1.19 -3.72
N PHE A 33 3.80 0.66 -2.76
CA PHE A 33 3.37 0.64 -1.36
C PHE A 33 3.39 2.03 -0.73
N TYR A 34 4.47 2.77 -0.95
CA TYR A 34 4.58 4.19 -0.58
C TYR A 34 4.27 5.06 -1.80
N LYS A 35 3.38 6.03 -1.63
CA LYS A 35 3.06 7.04 -2.65
C LYS A 35 3.21 8.41 -2.02
N ALA A 36 4.42 8.96 -2.09
CA ALA A 36 4.77 10.25 -1.54
C ALA A 36 5.20 11.19 -2.67
N SER A 37 4.79 12.46 -2.57
CA SER A 37 5.21 13.53 -3.47
C SER A 37 6.53 14.19 -3.06
N ASP A 38 6.96 13.97 -1.83
CA ASP A 38 8.08 14.64 -1.18
C ASP A 38 8.62 13.76 -0.04
N ASP A 39 9.86 14.02 0.39
CA ASP A 39 10.58 13.22 1.38
C ASP A 39 9.91 13.24 2.76
N LEU A 40 9.26 14.35 3.14
CA LEU A 40 8.58 14.45 4.44
C LEU A 40 7.32 13.59 4.45
N THR A 41 6.55 13.59 3.36
CA THR A 41 5.42 12.67 3.17
C THR A 41 5.89 11.22 3.18
N ALA A 42 7.02 10.90 2.53
CA ALA A 42 7.59 9.55 2.56
C ALA A 42 7.96 9.14 4.00
N LEU A 43 8.62 10.04 4.74
CA LEU A 43 8.98 9.83 6.14
C LEU A 43 7.75 9.64 7.03
N ALA A 44 6.69 10.41 6.81
CA ALA A 44 5.44 10.27 7.54
C ALA A 44 4.76 8.91 7.27
N GLN A 45 4.81 8.41 6.03
CA GLN A 45 4.30 7.08 5.70
C GLN A 45 5.14 5.98 6.37
N ILE A 46 6.47 6.11 6.41
CA ILE A 46 7.35 5.19 7.14
C ILE A 46 7.01 5.16 8.63
N MET A 47 6.86 6.33 9.26
CA MET A 47 6.47 6.46 10.67
C MET A 47 5.08 5.88 10.96
N THR A 48 4.19 5.93 9.98
CA THR A 48 2.85 5.34 10.13
C THR A 48 2.92 3.82 10.26
N ILE A 49 3.95 3.18 9.72
CA ILE A 49 4.11 1.72 9.72
C ILE A 49 5.06 1.28 10.81
N ARG A 50 6.23 1.90 10.93
CA ARG A 50 7.25 1.52 11.91
C ARG A 50 7.08 2.22 13.27
N GLY A 51 6.20 3.22 13.35
CA GLY A 51 5.96 4.01 14.55
C GLY A 51 6.80 5.27 14.59
N SER A 52 6.21 6.35 15.13
CA SER A 52 6.88 7.64 15.23
C SER A 52 7.98 7.63 16.29
N ARG A 53 7.74 6.97 17.43
CA ARG A 53 8.69 6.95 18.56
C ARG A 53 9.96 6.18 18.21
N GLU A 54 9.79 5.02 17.58
CA GLU A 54 10.85 4.15 17.10
C GLU A 54 11.69 4.87 16.05
N THR A 55 11.04 5.59 15.12
CA THR A 55 11.72 6.40 14.09
C THR A 55 12.53 7.53 14.71
N ILE A 56 11.97 8.25 15.69
CA ILE A 56 12.69 9.32 16.41
C ILE A 56 13.89 8.75 17.17
N GLN A 57 13.74 7.58 17.81
CA GLN A 57 14.82 6.94 18.54
C GLN A 57 15.97 6.53 17.63
N ALA A 58 15.69 5.92 16.47
CA ALA A 58 16.70 5.60 15.47
C ALA A 58 17.34 6.87 14.90
N ALA A 59 16.58 7.90 14.57
CA ALA A 59 17.15 9.16 14.05
C ALA A 59 18.16 9.80 15.00
N LYS A 60 17.90 9.72 16.32
CA LYS A 60 18.81 10.24 17.36
C LYS A 60 20.17 9.56 17.35
N THR A 61 20.27 8.26 17.01
CA THR A 61 21.56 7.56 16.97
C THR A 61 22.49 8.08 15.85
N PHE A 62 21.93 8.79 14.87
CA PHE A 62 22.69 9.43 13.78
C PHE A 62 22.76 10.96 13.91
N GLY A 63 22.42 11.50 15.08
CA GLY A 63 22.44 12.93 15.34
C GLY A 63 21.34 13.72 14.61
N LYS A 64 20.23 13.06 14.24
CA LYS A 64 19.05 13.72 13.64
C LYS A 64 17.95 13.85 14.69
N SER A 65 17.34 15.03 14.76
CA SER A 65 16.17 15.28 15.63
C SER A 65 14.92 15.37 14.77
N ILE A 66 13.92 14.58 15.12
CA ILE A 66 12.61 14.58 14.45
C ILE A 66 11.54 14.87 15.51
N LEU A 67 10.61 15.74 15.19
CA LEU A 67 9.46 16.07 16.03
C LEU A 67 8.17 15.69 15.29
N CYS A 68 7.34 14.87 15.92
CA CYS A 68 6.01 14.54 15.42
C CYS A 68 4.95 15.21 16.29
N SER A 69 4.03 15.95 15.68
CA SER A 69 2.91 16.59 16.40
C SER A 69 1.90 15.58 16.97
N LYS A 70 1.86 14.37 16.40
CA LYS A 70 1.01 13.27 16.83
C LYS A 70 1.84 11.99 16.87
N GLU A 71 1.81 11.29 18.00
CA GLU A 71 2.43 9.98 18.13
C GLU A 71 1.61 8.93 17.36
N VAL A 72 2.29 8.12 16.56
CA VAL A 72 1.71 7.02 15.80
C VAL A 72 2.38 5.72 16.24
N PRO A 73 1.63 4.72 16.71
CA PRO A 73 2.21 3.46 17.18
C PRO A 73 2.69 2.60 16.01
N ALA A 74 3.77 1.86 16.23
CA ALA A 74 4.26 0.86 15.29
C ALA A 74 3.17 -0.17 14.97
N GLN A 75 3.06 -0.52 13.68
CA GLN A 75 2.14 -1.54 13.20
C GLN A 75 2.84 -2.90 13.19
N ASP A 76 2.07 -3.95 13.46
CA ASP A 76 2.50 -5.30 13.22
C ASP A 76 2.48 -5.58 11.71
N LEU A 77 3.66 -5.83 11.12
CA LEU A 77 3.82 -5.95 9.67
C LEU A 77 3.01 -7.12 9.10
N ARG A 78 2.82 -8.20 9.86
CA ARG A 78 1.98 -9.34 9.47
C ARG A 78 0.53 -8.93 9.32
N LYS A 79 -0.07 -8.40 10.41
CA LYS A 79 -1.46 -7.95 10.41
C LYS A 79 -1.70 -6.91 9.32
N LEU A 80 -0.75 -6.00 9.10
CA LEU A 80 -0.82 -5.01 8.03
C LEU A 80 -0.86 -5.67 6.64
N CYS A 81 0.09 -6.55 6.33
CA CYS A 81 0.18 -7.24 5.05
C CYS A 81 -1.04 -8.12 4.76
N GLU A 82 -1.49 -8.92 5.74
CA GLU A 82 -2.67 -9.79 5.62
C GLU A 82 -3.95 -8.96 5.37
N LYS A 83 -4.14 -7.87 6.12
CA LYS A 83 -5.27 -6.96 5.94
C LYS A 83 -5.26 -6.29 4.56
N LEU A 84 -4.08 -5.90 4.07
CA LEU A 84 -3.95 -5.27 2.75
C LEU A 84 -4.20 -6.24 1.59
N ARG A 85 -3.93 -7.53 1.80
CA ARG A 85 -4.19 -8.63 0.85
C ARG A 85 -5.68 -8.94 0.68
N GLY A 86 -6.53 -8.49 1.59
CA GLY A 86 -7.95 -8.81 1.58
C GLY A 86 -8.27 -10.22 2.11
N ILE A 87 -7.32 -10.87 2.79
CA ILE A 87 -7.59 -12.07 3.60
C ILE A 87 -8.17 -11.57 4.93
N GLU A 88 -9.43 -11.15 4.91
CA GLU A 88 -10.23 -11.06 6.14
C GLU A 88 -10.30 -12.50 6.67
N THR A 89 -9.56 -12.81 7.73
CA THR A 89 -9.76 -14.04 8.49
C THR A 89 -11.20 -14.02 9.01
N ASN A 90 -12.09 -14.74 8.34
CA ASN A 90 -13.44 -14.99 8.81
C ASN A 90 -13.34 -15.69 10.17
N ALA A 91 -13.41 -14.91 11.25
CA ALA A 91 -13.68 -15.44 12.57
C ALA A 91 -15.05 -16.11 12.52
N PRO A 92 -15.20 -17.39 12.94
CA PRO A 92 -16.50 -18.02 13.00
C PRO A 92 -17.29 -17.37 14.12
N LYS A 93 -18.18 -16.44 13.77
CA LYS A 93 -19.20 -15.93 14.69
C LYS A 93 -20.33 -16.95 14.76
N LEU A 94 -20.13 -17.97 15.58
CA LEU A 94 -21.25 -18.67 16.22
C LEU A 94 -21.99 -17.63 17.07
N THR A 95 -23.26 -17.38 16.75
CA THR A 95 -24.43 -17.55 17.63
C THR A 95 -25.60 -16.70 17.12
N GLY A 96 -26.76 -17.33 16.93
CA GLY A 96 -28.05 -16.70 17.22
C GLY A 96 -29.02 -16.60 16.05
N ASP A 97 -29.82 -17.66 15.85
CA ASP A 97 -31.08 -17.64 15.13
C ASP A 97 -32.03 -16.54 15.66
N THR A 98 -32.86 -15.96 14.78
CA THR A 98 -34.35 -15.85 14.89
C THR A 98 -34.91 -14.85 13.85
N GLN A 99 -35.37 -15.38 12.72
CA GLN A 99 -36.70 -15.23 12.08
C GLN A 99 -37.49 -13.90 12.13
N GLY A 100 -37.97 -13.47 10.94
CA GLY A 100 -39.19 -12.64 10.72
C GLY A 100 -38.96 -11.53 9.67
N SER A 101 -39.41 -11.61 8.41
CA SER A 101 -40.78 -11.60 7.85
C SER A 101 -41.06 -10.28 7.08
N ALA A 102 -41.09 -10.41 5.74
CA ALA A 102 -42.05 -9.85 4.78
C ALA A 102 -42.32 -8.33 4.60
N HIS A 103 -42.57 -8.00 3.32
CA HIS A 103 -43.52 -7.01 2.76
C HIS A 103 -42.93 -5.86 1.90
N ASP A 104 -43.32 -5.89 0.61
CA ASP A 104 -43.43 -4.84 -0.43
C ASP A 104 -44.95 -4.60 -0.67
N PRO A 105 -45.51 -3.72 -1.57
CA PRO A 105 -45.13 -2.43 -2.21
C PRO A 105 -46.20 -1.31 -2.04
N THR A 106 -45.92 -0.03 -2.40
CA THR A 106 -46.85 0.92 -3.12
C THR A 106 -46.15 2.28 -3.41
N VAL A 107 -45.89 2.70 -4.66
CA VAL A 107 -46.68 3.53 -5.63
C VAL A 107 -47.01 4.99 -5.21
N SER A 108 -46.56 5.99 -6.00
CA SER A 108 -47.32 7.18 -6.51
C SER A 108 -46.39 8.08 -7.38
N GLU A 109 -46.58 8.21 -8.71
CA GLU A 109 -47.33 9.27 -9.47
C GLU A 109 -46.77 10.72 -9.27
N LYS A 110 -46.56 11.63 -10.24
CA LYS A 110 -47.14 11.86 -11.59
C LYS A 110 -46.44 13.04 -12.32
N THR A 111 -46.81 13.25 -13.60
CA THR A 111 -46.80 14.47 -14.45
C THR A 111 -45.55 14.80 -15.30
N ASP A 112 -45.63 15.40 -16.50
CA ASP A 112 -46.50 15.23 -17.69
C ASP A 112 -45.96 16.17 -18.82
N HIS A 113 -46.00 15.68 -20.07
CA HIS A 113 -46.10 16.36 -21.39
C HIS A 113 -45.11 17.47 -21.84
N LYS A 114 -44.52 17.31 -23.05
CA LYS A 114 -44.87 18.05 -24.29
C LYS A 114 -43.91 17.74 -25.46
N ALA A 115 -44.49 17.45 -26.63
CA ALA A 115 -43.82 17.14 -27.89
C ALA A 115 -43.74 18.35 -28.84
N SER A 116 -42.74 18.38 -29.73
CA SER A 116 -42.87 18.93 -31.09
C SER A 116 -41.71 18.53 -32.02
N HIS A 117 -42.06 18.05 -33.21
CA HIS A 117 -41.22 17.71 -34.37
C HIS A 117 -40.68 18.94 -35.11
N LEU A 118 -39.55 18.83 -35.84
CA LEU A 118 -39.49 18.80 -37.33
C LEU A 118 -38.04 18.69 -37.86
N LYS A 119 -37.93 18.24 -39.11
CA LYS A 119 -36.74 17.80 -39.89
C LYS A 119 -35.93 18.97 -40.46
N GLN A 120 -34.61 18.80 -40.70
CA GLN A 120 -33.93 18.86 -42.03
C GLN A 120 -32.39 18.89 -41.95
N ALA A 121 -31.74 18.16 -42.87
CA ALA A 121 -30.36 18.37 -43.36
C ALA A 121 -30.41 19.23 -44.66
N PRO A 122 -29.31 19.62 -45.34
CA PRO A 122 -27.87 19.35 -45.13
C PRO A 122 -26.96 20.62 -45.28
N GLN A 123 -25.64 20.44 -45.08
CA GLN A 123 -24.48 21.04 -45.82
C GLN A 123 -23.28 21.47 -44.93
N ALA A 124 -22.09 21.00 -45.33
CA ALA A 124 -20.74 21.48 -44.95
C ALA A 124 -20.42 22.79 -45.73
N PRO A 125 -19.37 23.62 -45.45
CA PRO A 125 -18.02 23.22 -44.99
C PRO A 125 -17.20 24.24 -44.12
N HIS A 126 -16.00 23.78 -43.73
CA HIS A 126 -14.78 24.53 -43.33
C HIS A 126 -14.62 25.23 -41.97
N SER A 127 -13.60 24.75 -41.25
CA SER A 127 -12.52 25.50 -40.57
C SER A 127 -12.82 26.31 -39.29
N GLY A 128 -12.23 25.84 -38.18
CA GLY A 128 -11.71 26.70 -37.11
C GLY A 128 -12.49 26.73 -35.78
N ASN A 129 -11.79 26.29 -34.73
CA ASN A 129 -11.97 26.60 -33.29
C ASN A 129 -13.18 26.02 -32.53
N SER A 130 -12.87 25.12 -31.58
CA SER A 130 -13.60 25.03 -30.32
C SER A 130 -12.64 24.67 -29.17
N VAL A 131 -12.52 25.61 -28.25
CA VAL A 131 -11.96 25.46 -26.91
C VAL A 131 -12.90 24.58 -26.09
N CYS A 132 -12.40 23.48 -25.51
CA CYS A 132 -13.13 22.70 -24.51
C CYS A 132 -12.31 22.56 -23.23
N LYS A 133 -12.66 23.42 -22.27
CA LYS A 133 -12.62 23.30 -20.80
C LYS A 133 -11.95 22.07 -20.19
N ALA A 134 -11.04 22.37 -19.27
CA ALA A 134 -10.57 21.48 -18.22
C ALA A 134 -11.72 20.77 -17.47
N HIS A 135 -11.56 19.47 -17.28
CA HIS A 135 -12.02 18.78 -16.06
C HIS A 135 -11.06 17.67 -15.67
N ARG A 136 -10.82 17.61 -14.36
CA ARG A 136 -10.02 16.64 -13.63
C ARG A 136 -10.57 15.23 -13.89
N ASN A 137 -9.67 14.27 -14.12
CA ASN A 137 -9.79 13.00 -13.43
C ASN A 137 -8.45 12.28 -13.41
N GLY A 138 -8.06 11.88 -12.20
CA GLY A 138 -6.85 11.13 -11.94
C GLY A 138 -6.86 9.83 -12.74
N CYS A 139 -5.73 9.55 -13.38
CA CYS A 139 -5.43 8.23 -13.90
C CYS A 139 -5.28 7.29 -12.68
N GLY A 140 -6.41 6.71 -12.27
CA GLY A 140 -6.42 5.52 -11.46
C GLY A 140 -5.82 4.42 -12.31
N GLY A 141 -4.62 3.96 -11.94
CA GLY A 141 -4.03 2.79 -12.56
C GLY A 141 -4.98 1.61 -12.39
N CYS A 142 -5.50 1.12 -13.51
CA CYS A 142 -6.20 -0.14 -13.61
C CYS A 142 -5.17 -1.21 -13.26
N PHE A 143 -5.22 -1.76 -12.03
CA PHE A 143 -4.62 -3.05 -11.80
C PHE A 143 -5.66 -4.08 -12.19
N ASP A 144 -5.33 -4.85 -13.24
CA ASP A 144 -6.16 -5.90 -13.76
C ASP A 144 -6.54 -6.87 -12.64
N ALA A 145 -7.83 -6.90 -12.33
CA ALA A 145 -8.46 -7.85 -11.41
C ALA A 145 -8.62 -9.20 -12.11
N ASN A 146 -7.52 -9.84 -12.53
CA ASN A 146 -7.56 -11.22 -12.99
C ASN A 146 -6.23 -11.96 -12.81
N THR A 147 -5.98 -12.45 -11.60
CA THR A 147 -5.36 -13.77 -11.31
C THR A 147 -5.64 -14.08 -9.84
N THR A 148 -6.90 -14.35 -9.52
CA THR A 148 -7.29 -15.00 -8.26
C THR A 148 -6.99 -16.49 -8.38
N ASN A 149 -5.71 -16.86 -8.35
CA ASN A 149 -5.29 -18.21 -7.99
C ASN A 149 -3.88 -18.12 -7.38
N LEU A 150 -3.84 -17.81 -6.08
CA LEU A 150 -2.64 -17.70 -5.27
C LEU A 150 -2.64 -18.84 -4.23
N GLU A 151 -2.72 -20.09 -4.70
CA GLU A 151 -2.45 -21.26 -3.85
C GLU A 151 -1.05 -21.11 -3.24
N GLY A 152 -0.97 -20.91 -1.92
CA GLY A 152 0.29 -20.75 -1.18
C GLY A 152 0.41 -19.49 -0.32
N TRP A 153 -0.50 -18.51 -0.45
CA TRP A 153 -0.48 -17.29 0.36
C TRP A 153 -1.44 -17.31 1.56
N ASP A 154 -2.15 -18.41 1.78
CA ASP A 154 -3.07 -18.58 2.92
C ASP A 154 -2.34 -18.62 4.27
N LYS A 155 -1.05 -19.00 4.26
CA LYS A 155 -0.17 -18.97 5.44
C LYS A 155 1.25 -18.57 5.04
N VAL A 156 1.54 -17.28 5.12
CA VAL A 156 2.91 -16.78 5.00
C VAL A 156 3.68 -17.16 6.28
N PRO A 157 4.88 -17.78 6.17
CA PRO A 157 5.66 -18.21 7.33
C PRO A 157 6.13 -17.03 8.19
N ASP A 158 6.35 -17.29 9.47
CA ASP A 158 6.76 -16.26 10.43
C ASP A 158 8.14 -15.69 10.11
N GLU A 159 9.01 -16.52 9.54
CA GLU A 159 10.35 -16.19 9.07
C GLU A 159 10.32 -15.12 7.97
N ALA A 160 9.25 -15.03 7.18
CA ALA A 160 9.11 -13.98 6.16
C ALA A 160 8.94 -12.60 6.82
N TYR A 161 8.14 -12.53 7.87
CA TYR A 161 7.91 -11.27 8.60
C TYR A 161 9.09 -10.91 9.50
N ASP A 162 9.81 -11.89 10.05
CA ASP A 162 11.07 -11.64 10.77
C ASP A 162 12.15 -11.07 9.83
N LEU A 163 12.32 -11.66 8.63
CA LEU A 163 13.23 -11.09 7.62
C LEU A 163 12.80 -9.67 7.21
N LEU A 164 11.51 -9.46 6.98
CA LEU A 164 10.98 -8.15 6.62
C LEU A 164 11.26 -7.11 7.72
N ASP A 165 11.09 -7.46 8.98
CA ASP A 165 11.35 -6.56 10.11
C ASP A 165 12.83 -6.15 10.17
N LYS A 166 13.75 -7.09 9.93
CA LYS A 166 15.19 -6.83 9.87
C LYS A 166 15.62 -5.99 8.66
N LEU A 167 14.96 -6.16 7.50
CA LEU A 167 15.19 -5.34 6.31
C LEU A 167 14.69 -3.90 6.50
N LEU A 168 13.54 -3.75 7.19
CA LEU A 168 12.92 -2.48 7.54
C LEU A 168 13.33 -1.98 8.93
N ASP A 169 14.53 -2.34 9.39
CA ASP A 169 15.13 -1.74 10.58
C ASP A 169 15.40 -0.25 10.32
N LEU A 170 14.90 0.61 11.20
CA LEU A 170 15.06 2.06 11.14
C LEU A 170 16.51 2.49 11.38
N ASN A 171 17.30 1.68 12.07
CA ASN A 171 18.70 1.90 12.33
C ASN A 171 19.57 1.21 11.26
N PRO A 172 20.16 1.94 10.29
CA PRO A 172 21.06 1.35 9.29
C PRO A 172 22.28 0.60 9.85
N ALA A 173 22.69 0.84 11.10
CA ALA A 173 23.81 0.12 11.71
C ALA A 173 23.44 -1.28 12.22
N SER A 174 22.18 -1.52 12.57
CA SER A 174 21.67 -2.85 12.99
C SER A 174 20.86 -3.55 11.90
N ARG A 175 20.57 -2.86 10.79
CA ARG A 175 19.89 -3.41 9.63
C ARG A 175 20.67 -4.58 9.06
N ILE A 176 19.96 -5.67 8.76
CA ILE A 176 20.55 -6.89 8.20
C ILE A 176 21.29 -6.62 6.89
N THR A 177 22.47 -7.19 6.75
CA THR A 177 23.26 -7.15 5.51
C THR A 177 22.75 -8.18 4.51
N ALA A 178 23.14 -8.03 3.24
CA ALA A 178 22.78 -9.01 2.20
C ALA A 178 23.29 -10.43 2.52
N GLU A 179 24.50 -10.55 3.05
CA GLU A 179 25.10 -11.84 3.45
C GLU A 179 24.30 -12.50 4.58
N GLU A 180 23.97 -11.74 5.63
CA GLU A 180 23.14 -12.23 6.73
C GLU A 180 21.72 -12.58 6.27
N ALA A 181 21.15 -11.80 5.35
CA ALA A 181 19.85 -12.06 4.78
C ALA A 181 19.82 -13.40 4.02
N LEU A 182 20.87 -13.75 3.28
CA LEU A 182 20.97 -15.04 2.58
C LEU A 182 21.06 -16.23 3.55
N LEU A 183 21.61 -16.03 4.74
CA LEU A 183 21.68 -17.06 5.79
C LEU A 183 20.39 -17.14 6.64
N HIS A 184 19.41 -16.28 6.38
CA HIS A 184 18.19 -16.20 7.17
C HIS A 184 17.36 -17.50 7.06
N PRO A 185 16.67 -17.93 8.13
CA PRO A 185 15.79 -19.10 8.12
C PRO A 185 14.76 -19.13 6.97
N PHE A 186 14.33 -17.96 6.51
CA PHE A 186 13.44 -17.80 5.37
C PHE A 186 13.96 -18.47 4.08
N PHE A 187 15.29 -18.57 3.90
CA PHE A 187 15.92 -19.16 2.72
C PHE A 187 16.46 -20.58 2.95
N LYS A 188 16.25 -21.21 4.12
CA LYS A 188 16.84 -22.54 4.44
C LYS A 188 16.47 -23.63 3.43
N ASP A 189 15.25 -23.60 2.90
CA ASP A 189 14.75 -24.60 1.94
C ASP A 189 15.05 -24.24 0.47
N THR A 190 15.73 -23.12 0.22
CA THR A 190 16.13 -22.69 -1.14
C THR A 190 17.55 -23.11 -1.52
N SER A 191 18.17 -23.97 -0.70
CA SER A 191 19.43 -24.64 -1.05
C SER A 191 19.18 -25.65 -2.17
N LEU A 192 19.23 -25.15 -3.41
CA LEU A 192 19.32 -25.93 -4.64
C LEU A 192 20.59 -26.79 -4.68
#